data_AF-A0A6G7PUY3-F1
#
_entry.id   AF-A0A6G7PUY3-F1
#
_cell.length_a   1.000
_cell.length_b   1.000
_cell.length_c   1.000
_cell.angle_alpha   90.00
_cell.angle_beta   90.00
_cell.angle_gamma   90.00
#
_symmetry.space_group_name_H-M   'P 1'
#
loop_
_entity.id
_entity.type
_entity.pdbx_description
1 polymer ?
#
loop_
_entity_poly.entity_id
_entity_poly.type
_entity_poly.pdbx_seq_one_letter_code
_entity_poly.pdbx_strand_id
1 'polypeptide(L)'
;MRSAGIVLSLILLLPLTTAFKVPEIPQVGPFKKKVPPSEALSAAQKSIVEAYVAGGARYSREAYEQAIYFFGRAKEFIARKDYSRARAYLNRAQKWARKARDEALNKRKELLASCLKEARQLRELLSRTDLPSRRHLELLLKITDLEAACQLEHFDEAQSLAETLADSLKQSS
;
A
#
# COMPACT_ATOMS: atom_id res chain seq x y z
N MET A 1 -39.56 -70.55 -74.32
CA MET A 1 -40.17 -70.92 -73.02
C MET A 1 -39.11 -70.78 -71.94
N ARG A 2 -39.36 -69.95 -70.91
CA ARG A 2 -38.75 -69.89 -69.55
C ARG A 2 -37.20 -69.90 -69.50
N SER A 3 -36.52 -68.89 -68.97
CA SER A 3 -36.28 -68.67 -67.52
C SER A 3 -35.50 -67.33 -67.41
N ALA A 4 -35.88 -66.32 -66.63
CA ALA A 4 -35.64 -66.16 -65.18
C ALA A 4 -34.23 -66.62 -64.77
N GLY A 5 -33.33 -65.85 -64.15
CA GLY A 5 -33.36 -64.49 -63.61
C GLY A 5 -32.17 -64.32 -62.66
N ILE A 6 -31.99 -63.07 -62.21
CA ILE A 6 -31.37 -62.66 -60.93
C ILE A 6 -29.83 -62.56 -60.89
N VAL A 7 -29.41 -61.29 -60.89
CA VAL A 7 -28.11 -60.74 -60.51
C VAL A 7 -27.88 -60.95 -59.01
N LEU A 8 -26.77 -61.59 -58.63
CA LEU A 8 -26.35 -61.67 -57.24
C LEU A 8 -25.38 -60.52 -56.93
N SER A 9 -25.89 -59.51 -56.23
CA SER A 9 -25.11 -58.44 -55.60
C SER A 9 -24.48 -58.97 -54.30
N LEU A 10 -23.16 -58.88 -54.17
CA LEU A 10 -22.45 -59.18 -52.92
C LEU A 10 -21.81 -57.87 -52.41
N ILE A 11 -22.55 -57.13 -51.57
CA ILE A 11 -22.02 -56.03 -50.78
C ILE A 11 -21.70 -56.59 -49.39
N LEU A 12 -20.40 -56.73 -49.10
CA LEU A 12 -19.91 -57.03 -47.76
C LEU A 12 -19.97 -55.75 -46.91
N LEU A 13 -20.96 -55.68 -46.02
CA LEU A 13 -21.05 -54.71 -44.93
C LEU A 13 -20.21 -55.21 -43.74
N LEU A 14 -19.14 -54.48 -43.43
CA LEU A 14 -18.41 -54.60 -42.15
C LEU A 14 -19.21 -53.91 -41.04
N PRO A 15 -19.48 -54.55 -39.89
CA PRO A 15 -19.99 -53.84 -38.72
C PRO A 15 -18.83 -53.22 -37.94
N LEU A 16 -18.58 -51.92 -38.11
CA LEU A 16 -17.88 -51.14 -37.09
C LEU A 16 -18.87 -50.79 -35.98
N THR A 17 -18.87 -51.56 -34.90
CA THR A 17 -19.52 -51.18 -33.64
C THR A 17 -18.52 -51.27 -32.50
N THR A 18 -17.48 -50.43 -32.53
CA THR A 18 -16.73 -50.10 -31.32
C THR A 18 -17.54 -49.08 -30.54
N ALA A 19 -18.25 -49.55 -29.51
CA ALA A 19 -18.94 -48.70 -28.56
C ALA A 19 -17.93 -47.74 -27.90
N PHE A 20 -17.97 -46.47 -28.31
CA PHE A 20 -17.17 -45.41 -27.71
C PHE A 20 -17.72 -45.16 -26.30
N LYS A 21 -17.10 -45.78 -25.27
CA LYS A 21 -17.39 -45.48 -23.87
C LYS A 21 -16.95 -44.03 -23.60
N VAL A 22 -17.92 -43.13 -23.52
CA VAL A 22 -17.69 -41.76 -23.03
C VAL A 22 -17.11 -41.88 -21.61
N PRO A 23 -15.89 -41.37 -21.34
CA PRO A 23 -15.36 -41.38 -19.99
C PRO A 23 -16.29 -40.58 -19.08
N GLU A 24 -16.71 -41.17 -17.96
CA GLU A 24 -17.50 -40.49 -16.93
C GLU A 24 -16.76 -39.24 -16.48
N ILE A 25 -17.35 -38.07 -16.72
CA ILE A 25 -16.84 -36.81 -16.20
C ILE A 25 -16.88 -36.93 -14.67
N PRO A 26 -15.75 -36.79 -13.95
CA PRO A 26 -15.76 -36.87 -12.50
C PRO A 26 -16.74 -35.82 -11.99
N GLN A 27 -17.76 -36.27 -11.25
CA GLN A 27 -18.74 -35.39 -10.64
C GLN A 27 -17.97 -34.40 -9.76
N VAL A 28 -17.92 -33.14 -10.19
CA VAL A 28 -17.36 -32.05 -9.40
C VAL A 28 -18.19 -32.02 -8.13
N GLY A 29 -17.59 -32.42 -7.00
CA GLY A 29 -18.25 -32.41 -5.70
C GLY A 29 -18.89 -31.05 -5.41
N PRO A 30 -19.83 -30.97 -4.44
CA PRO A 30 -20.63 -29.77 -4.21
C PRO A 30 -19.74 -28.53 -4.18
N PHE A 31 -20.00 -27.58 -5.08
CA PHE A 31 -19.28 -26.32 -5.15
C PHE A 31 -19.27 -25.71 -3.75
N LYS A 32 -18.10 -25.68 -3.08
CA LYS A 32 -17.95 -25.08 -1.75
C LYS A 32 -18.57 -23.69 -1.82
N LYS A 33 -19.58 -23.42 -0.97
CA LYS A 33 -20.22 -22.11 -0.90
C LYS A 33 -19.10 -21.07 -0.79
N LYS A 34 -19.07 -20.14 -1.74
CA LYS A 34 -18.11 -19.04 -1.72
C LYS A 34 -18.38 -18.26 -0.43
N VAL A 35 -17.46 -18.27 0.52
CA VAL A 35 -17.55 -17.51 1.78
C VAL A 35 -16.87 -16.16 1.58
N PRO A 36 -17.51 -15.03 1.95
CA PRO A 36 -16.89 -13.72 1.90
C PRO A 36 -15.55 -13.67 2.67
N PRO A 37 -14.53 -12.95 2.18
CA PRO A 37 -13.21 -12.91 2.82
C PRO A 37 -13.17 -11.86 3.96
N SER A 38 -14.04 -12.00 4.97
CA SER A 38 -14.23 -11.03 6.06
C SER A 38 -12.95 -10.76 6.86
N GLU A 39 -12.18 -11.80 7.20
CA GLU A 39 -10.91 -11.67 7.93
C GLU A 39 -9.87 -10.89 7.12
N ALA A 40 -9.70 -11.23 5.84
CA ALA A 40 -8.76 -10.53 4.95
C ALA A 40 -9.18 -9.07 4.73
N LEU A 41 -10.49 -8.80 4.69
CA LEU A 41 -11.03 -7.45 4.56
C LEU A 41 -10.67 -6.60 5.78
N SER A 42 -10.94 -7.12 6.98
CA SER A 42 -10.62 -6.47 8.26
C SER A 42 -9.10 -6.25 8.40
N ALA A 43 -8.29 -7.26 8.07
CA ALA A 43 -6.84 -7.16 8.14
C ALA A 43 -6.27 -6.10 7.17
N ALA A 44 -6.78 -6.03 5.94
CA ALA A 44 -6.37 -5.00 4.98
C ALA A 44 -6.80 -3.60 5.44
N GLN A 45 -8.03 -3.45 5.94
CA GLN A 45 -8.52 -2.18 6.47
C GLN A 45 -7.69 -1.69 7.65
N LYS A 46 -7.38 -2.58 8.60
CA LYS A 46 -6.50 -2.27 9.74
C LYS A 46 -5.14 -1.78 9.26
N SER A 47 -4.50 -2.49 8.33
CA SER A 47 -3.18 -2.07 7.82
C SER A 47 -3.22 -0.73 7.07
N ILE A 48 -4.29 -0.42 6.33
CA ILE A 48 -4.47 0.88 5.67
C ILE A 48 -4.60 2.00 6.70
N VAL A 49 -5.35 1.78 7.78
CA VAL A 49 -5.48 2.75 8.88
C VAL A 49 -4.14 2.96 9.59
N GLU A 50 -3.40 1.88 9.90
CA GLU A 50 -2.05 1.99 10.48
C GLU A 50 -1.11 2.80 9.57
N ALA A 51 -1.16 2.57 8.25
CA ALA A 51 -0.37 3.33 7.30
C ALA A 51 -0.76 4.81 7.28
N TYR A 52 -2.06 5.12 7.32
CA TYR A 52 -2.54 6.50 7.37
C TYR A 52 -2.06 7.22 8.63
N VAL A 53 -2.24 6.61 9.81
CA VAL A 53 -1.79 7.16 11.10
C VAL A 53 -0.27 7.37 11.15
N ALA A 54 0.50 6.48 10.52
CA ALA A 54 1.94 6.64 10.40
C ALA A 54 2.36 7.81 9.48
N GLY A 55 1.42 8.42 8.74
CA GLY A 55 1.70 9.47 7.76
C GLY A 55 1.93 8.93 6.35
N GLY A 56 1.50 7.70 6.04
CA GLY A 56 1.68 7.05 4.73
C GLY A 56 1.20 7.90 3.56
N ALA A 57 0.06 8.58 3.69
CA ALA A 57 -0.46 9.47 2.66
C ALA A 57 0.47 10.67 2.36
N ARG A 58 1.27 11.09 3.35
CA ARG A 58 2.18 12.23 3.26
C ARG A 58 3.60 11.82 2.88
N TYR A 59 4.15 10.81 3.56
CA TYR A 59 5.57 10.43 3.48
C TYR A 59 5.85 9.22 2.60
N SER A 60 4.84 8.43 2.25
CA SER A 60 4.96 7.27 1.35
C SER A 60 3.72 7.18 0.44
N ARG A 61 3.47 8.30 -0.25
CA ARG A 61 2.24 8.52 -1.01
C ARG A 61 1.99 7.43 -2.05
N GLU A 62 3.00 7.07 -2.83
CA GLU A 62 2.88 6.05 -3.89
C GLU A 62 2.44 4.69 -3.32
N ALA A 63 3.09 4.22 -2.25
CA ALA A 63 2.74 2.93 -1.64
C ALA A 63 1.34 2.98 -1.00
N TYR A 64 0.97 4.12 -0.41
CA TYR A 64 -0.36 4.32 0.15
C TYR A 64 -1.45 4.32 -0.93
N GLU A 65 -1.24 5.02 -2.05
CA GLU A 65 -2.16 5.02 -3.19
C GLU A 65 -2.32 3.63 -3.80
N GLN A 66 -1.24 2.84 -3.91
CA GLN A 66 -1.32 1.44 -4.33
C GLN A 66 -2.16 0.60 -3.35
N ALA A 67 -2.00 0.80 -2.04
CA ALA A 67 -2.81 0.10 -1.04
C ALA A 67 -4.30 0.39 -1.21
N ILE A 68 -4.66 1.67 -1.39
CA ILE A 68 -6.05 2.10 -1.64
C ILE A 68 -6.58 1.54 -2.95
N TYR A 69 -5.78 1.56 -4.02
CA TYR A 69 -6.14 1.00 -5.32
C TYR A 69 -6.50 -0.50 -5.21
N PHE A 70 -5.62 -1.32 -4.65
CA PHE A 70 -5.88 -2.76 -4.51
C PHE A 70 -7.08 -3.03 -3.59
N PHE A 71 -7.27 -2.23 -2.55
CA PHE A 71 -8.43 -2.35 -1.65
C PHE A 71 -9.74 -2.01 -2.37
N GLY A 72 -9.76 -0.95 -3.20
CA GLY A 72 -10.90 -0.61 -4.05
C GLY A 72 -11.26 -1.73 -5.02
N ARG A 73 -10.26 -2.27 -5.73
CA ARG A 73 -10.44 -3.43 -6.62
C ARG A 73 -10.97 -4.66 -5.89
N ALA A 74 -10.52 -4.91 -4.65
CA ALA A 74 -11.05 -6.00 -3.85
C ALA A 74 -12.55 -5.84 -3.55
N LYS A 75 -13.00 -4.63 -3.23
CA LYS A 75 -14.43 -4.34 -3.00
C LYS A 75 -15.29 -4.63 -4.23
N GLU A 76 -14.80 -4.28 -5.42
CA GLU A 76 -15.50 -4.63 -6.68
C GLU A 76 -15.65 -6.16 -6.85
N PHE A 77 -14.60 -6.94 -6.55
CA PHE A 77 -14.67 -8.40 -6.62
C PHE A 77 -15.60 -8.99 -5.56
N ILE A 78 -15.65 -8.41 -4.36
CA ILE A 78 -16.62 -8.79 -3.31
C ILE A 78 -18.05 -8.58 -3.80
N ALA A 79 -18.35 -7.42 -4.41
CA ALA A 79 -19.67 -7.12 -4.96
C ALA A 79 -20.09 -8.12 -6.05
N ARG A 80 -19.12 -8.59 -6.86
CA ARG A 80 -19.32 -9.63 -7.89
C ARG A 80 -19.32 -11.06 -7.33
N LYS A 81 -19.23 -11.24 -6.01
CA LYS A 81 -19.12 -12.53 -5.31
C LYS A 81 -17.91 -13.37 -5.79
N ASP A 82 -16.86 -12.72 -6.29
CA ASP A 82 -15.59 -13.32 -6.68
C ASP A 82 -14.59 -13.25 -5.52
N TYR A 83 -14.83 -14.08 -4.49
CA TYR A 83 -14.09 -14.00 -3.24
C TYR A 83 -12.64 -14.47 -3.33
N SER A 84 -12.30 -15.30 -4.32
CA SER A 84 -10.91 -15.73 -4.53
C SER A 84 -10.06 -14.56 -5.02
N ARG A 85 -10.54 -13.85 -6.06
CA ARG A 85 -9.86 -12.63 -6.53
C ARG A 85 -9.88 -11.54 -5.45
N ALA A 86 -11.00 -11.33 -4.77
CA ALA A 86 -11.07 -10.37 -3.67
C ALA A 86 -9.97 -10.64 -2.62
N ARG A 87 -9.79 -11.88 -2.17
CA ARG A 87 -8.75 -12.25 -1.20
C ARG A 87 -7.34 -11.93 -1.71
N ALA A 88 -7.04 -12.23 -2.97
CA ALA A 88 -5.74 -11.92 -3.57
C ALA A 88 -5.46 -10.41 -3.57
N TYR A 89 -6.47 -9.59 -3.90
CA TYR A 89 -6.36 -8.13 -3.89
C TYR A 89 -6.25 -7.55 -2.48
N LEU A 90 -6.97 -8.10 -1.50
CA LEU A 90 -6.86 -7.71 -0.09
C LEU A 90 -5.44 -7.97 0.46
N ASN A 91 -4.85 -9.12 0.14
CA ASN A 91 -3.48 -9.43 0.54
C ASN A 91 -2.47 -8.45 -0.10
N ARG A 92 -2.67 -8.05 -1.37
CA ARG A 92 -1.85 -7.02 -2.01
C ARG A 92 -2.02 -5.66 -1.35
N ALA A 93 -3.26 -5.24 -1.07
CA ALA A 93 -3.55 -4.01 -0.36
C ALA A 93 -2.83 -3.97 1.00
N GLN A 94 -2.89 -5.08 1.74
CA GLN A 94 -2.20 -5.21 3.02
C GLN A 94 -0.67 -5.08 2.88
N LYS A 95 -0.07 -5.72 1.88
CA LYS A 95 1.38 -5.61 1.62
C LYS A 95 1.80 -4.17 1.35
N TRP A 96 1.06 -3.47 0.48
CA TRP A 96 1.34 -2.07 0.16
C TRP A 96 1.11 -1.14 1.34
N ALA A 97 0.07 -1.38 2.14
CA ALA A 97 -0.19 -0.61 3.35
C ALA A 97 0.95 -0.74 4.37
N ARG A 98 1.46 -1.95 4.59
CA ARG A 98 2.63 -2.17 5.46
C ARG A 98 3.88 -1.45 4.94
N LYS A 99 4.14 -1.54 3.64
CA LYS A 99 5.24 -0.79 2.99
C LYS A 99 5.09 0.71 3.24
N ALA A 100 3.90 1.26 3.01
CA ALA A 100 3.62 2.68 3.20
C ALA A 100 3.83 3.14 4.65
N ARG A 101 3.39 2.31 5.60
CA ARG A 101 3.59 2.54 7.03
C ARG A 101 5.08 2.58 7.39
N ASP A 102 5.84 1.57 6.98
CA ASP A 102 7.23 1.43 7.37
C ASP A 102 8.10 2.53 6.75
N GLU A 103 7.86 2.89 5.48
CA GLU A 103 8.51 4.05 4.84
C GLU A 103 8.16 5.37 5.52
N ALA A 104 6.90 5.59 5.88
CA ALA A 104 6.50 6.81 6.57
C ALA A 104 7.13 6.94 7.96
N LEU A 105 7.21 5.84 8.73
CA LEU A 105 7.88 5.83 10.03
C LEU A 105 9.37 6.11 9.91
N ASN A 106 10.04 5.53 8.90
CA ASN A 106 11.44 5.81 8.65
C ASN A 106 11.64 7.29 8.28
N LYS A 107 10.77 7.84 7.42
CA LYS A 107 10.85 9.24 7.03
C LYS A 107 10.65 10.19 8.20
N ARG A 108 9.71 9.90 9.10
CA ARG A 108 9.50 10.68 10.33
C ARG A 108 10.74 10.68 11.23
N LYS A 109 11.41 9.53 11.39
CA LYS A 109 12.66 9.45 12.15
C LYS A 109 13.77 10.29 11.52
N GLU A 110 13.92 10.25 10.19
CA GLU A 110 14.88 11.08 9.47
C GLU A 110 14.61 12.58 9.66
N LEU A 111 13.34 12.99 9.51
CA LEU A 111 12.93 14.39 9.68
C LEU A 111 13.18 14.88 11.11
N LEU A 112 12.81 14.08 12.11
CA LEU A 112 13.08 14.40 13.52
C LEU A 112 14.58 14.55 13.78
N ALA A 113 15.40 13.61 13.29
CA ALA A 113 16.85 13.66 13.46
C ALA A 113 17.47 14.89 12.78
N SER A 114 17.00 15.22 11.56
CA SER A 114 17.44 16.41 10.82
C SER A 114 17.05 17.70 11.55
N CYS A 115 15.81 17.80 11.99
CA CYS A 115 15.25 18.97 12.68
C CYS A 115 16.01 19.26 13.99
N LEU A 116 16.24 18.23 14.82
CA LEU A 116 17.00 18.38 16.06
C LEU A 116 18.48 18.70 15.80
N LYS A 117 19.07 18.15 14.74
CA LYS A 117 20.44 18.50 14.34
C LYS A 117 20.55 19.98 13.97
N GLU A 118 19.59 20.50 13.20
CA GLU A 118 19.54 21.90 12.79
C GLU A 118 19.35 22.84 13.99
N ALA A 119 18.41 22.53 14.89
CA ALA A 119 18.22 23.29 16.13
C ALA A 119 19.51 23.35 16.98
N ARG A 120 20.25 22.23 17.06
CA ARG A 120 21.55 22.17 17.75
C ARG A 120 22.60 23.06 17.07
N GLN A 121 22.66 23.06 15.74
CA GLN A 121 23.58 23.90 14.98
C GLN A 121 23.26 25.38 15.20
N LEU A 122 21.98 25.78 15.16
CA LEU A 122 21.56 27.15 15.45
C LEU A 122 21.91 27.58 16.88
N ARG A 123 21.75 26.69 17.87
CA ARG A 123 22.16 26.96 19.25
C ARG A 123 23.67 27.17 19.37
N GLU A 124 24.45 26.32 18.69
CA GLU A 124 25.90 26.43 18.69
C GLU A 124 26.37 27.72 18.00
N LEU A 125 25.74 28.11 16.89
CA LEU A 125 25.99 29.41 16.25
C LEU A 125 25.67 30.57 17.19
N LEU A 126 24.47 30.57 17.80
CA LEU A 126 24.06 31.60 18.75
C LEU A 126 25.04 31.76 19.92
N SER A 127 25.62 30.67 20.42
CA SER A 127 26.63 30.70 21.50
C SER A 127 27.96 31.35 21.11
N ARG A 128 28.27 31.42 19.80
CA ARG A 128 29.50 32.00 19.27
C ARG A 128 29.32 33.43 18.77
N THR A 129 28.07 33.87 18.59
CA THR A 129 27.75 35.24 18.16
C THR A 129 27.67 36.16 19.36
N ASP A 130 28.40 37.27 19.31
CA ASP A 130 28.30 38.31 20.33
C ASP A 130 27.05 39.16 20.05
N LEU A 131 26.06 39.08 20.95
CA LEU A 131 24.79 39.78 20.83
C LEU A 131 24.41 40.43 22.16
N PRO A 132 23.71 41.58 22.14
CA PRO A 132 23.13 42.15 23.34
C PRO A 132 22.26 41.11 24.07
N SER A 133 22.37 41.03 25.40
CA SER A 133 21.76 39.94 26.20
C SER A 133 20.27 39.75 25.93
N ARG A 134 19.51 40.84 25.72
CA ARG A 134 18.09 40.79 25.39
C ARG A 134 17.82 40.06 24.07
N ARG A 135 18.63 40.33 23.03
CA ARG A 135 18.49 39.70 21.72
C ARG A 135 18.95 38.24 21.77
N HIS A 136 20.01 37.95 22.52
CA HIS A 136 20.48 36.58 22.74
C HIS A 136 19.39 35.71 23.39
N LEU A 137 18.72 36.22 24.44
CA LEU A 137 17.61 35.52 25.10
C LEU A 137 16.41 35.30 24.17
N GLU A 138 16.05 36.30 23.36
CA GLU A 138 14.94 36.17 22.39
C GLU A 138 15.20 35.04 21.37
N LEU A 139 16.41 34.98 20.82
CA LEU A 139 16.78 33.94 19.86
C LEU A 139 16.86 32.56 20.52
N LEU A 140 17.33 32.48 21.77
CA LEU A 140 17.36 31.23 22.52
C LEU A 140 15.95 30.66 22.73
N LEU A 141 14.97 31.50 23.08
CA LEU A 141 13.57 31.08 23.23
C LEU A 141 13.02 30.54 21.91
N LYS A 142 13.26 31.23 20.78
CA LYS A 142 12.84 30.75 19.46
C LYS A 142 13.48 29.42 19.07
N ILE A 143 14.74 29.17 19.47
CA ILE A 143 15.38 27.86 19.26
C ILE A 143 14.70 26.79 20.13
N THR A 144 14.27 27.12 21.34
CA THR A 144 13.47 26.21 22.17
C THR A 144 12.11 25.92 21.54
N ASP A 145 11.44 26.92 20.96
CA ASP A 145 10.19 26.73 20.22
C ASP A 145 10.41 25.81 19.00
N LEU A 146 11.52 25.98 18.28
CA LEU A 146 11.94 25.08 17.19
C LEU A 146 12.12 23.64 17.69
N GLU A 147 12.86 23.43 18.80
CA GLU A 147 13.04 22.10 19.39
C GLU A 147 11.71 21.45 19.78
N ALA A 148 10.79 22.23 20.35
CA ALA A 148 9.44 21.77 20.68
C ALA A 148 8.64 21.38 19.43
N ALA A 149 8.68 22.20 18.37
CA ALA A 149 8.04 21.89 17.09
C ALA A 149 8.60 20.61 16.47
N CYS A 150 9.92 20.37 16.55
CA CYS A 150 10.54 19.11 16.13
C CYS A 150 9.98 17.91 16.92
N GLN A 151 9.91 18.02 18.25
CA GLN A 151 9.45 16.93 19.13
C GLN A 151 7.96 16.60 18.96
N LEU A 152 7.16 17.62 18.65
CA LEU A 152 5.74 17.47 18.32
C LEU A 152 5.49 17.08 16.86
N GLU A 153 6.56 16.88 16.07
CA GLU A 153 6.53 16.51 14.65
C GLU A 153 5.82 17.54 13.74
N HIS A 154 5.79 18.80 14.14
CA HIS A 154 5.32 19.92 13.33
C HIS A 154 6.42 20.38 12.36
N PHE A 155 6.87 19.47 11.48
CA PHE A 155 8.09 19.70 10.70
C PHE A 155 8.02 20.89 9.74
N ASP A 156 6.84 21.23 9.19
CA ASP A 156 6.70 22.39 8.31
C ASP A 156 6.88 23.71 9.08
N GLU A 157 6.31 23.78 10.28
CA GLU A 157 6.46 24.92 11.20
C GLU A 157 7.91 25.03 11.67
N ALA A 158 8.51 23.91 12.06
CA ALA A 158 9.90 23.84 12.47
C ALA A 158 10.85 24.32 11.36
N GLN A 159 10.62 23.90 10.11
CA GLN A 159 11.43 24.37 8.98
C GLN A 159 11.34 25.89 8.80
N SER A 160 10.13 26.45 8.84
CA SER A 160 9.94 27.91 8.71
C SER A 160 10.61 28.69 9.85
N LEU A 161 10.57 28.16 11.08
CA LEU A 161 11.26 28.75 12.24
C LEU A 161 12.78 28.68 12.07
N ALA A 162 13.31 27.55 11.62
CA ALA A 162 14.74 27.35 11.40
C ALA A 162 15.30 28.31 10.34
N GLU A 163 14.59 28.49 9.21
CA GLU A 163 14.95 29.45 8.16
C GLU A 163 14.97 30.89 8.70
N THR A 164 13.91 31.29 9.42
CA THR A 164 13.80 32.63 10.03
C THR A 164 14.93 32.89 11.05
N LEU A 165 15.28 31.87 11.85
CA LEU A 165 16.37 31.93 12.82
C LEU A 165 17.74 32.04 12.16
N ALA A 166 17.98 31.22 11.12
CA ALA A 166 19.22 31.25 10.36
C ALA A 166 19.45 32.62 9.72
N ASP A 167 18.41 33.22 9.14
CA ASP A 167 18.52 34.55 8.52
C ASP A 167 18.71 35.65 9.57
N SER A 168 18.04 35.56 10.71
CA SER A 168 18.24 36.50 11.83
C SER A 168 19.68 36.48 12.36
N LEU A 169 20.30 35.30 12.44
CA LEU A 169 21.69 35.15 12.88
C LEU A 169 22.69 35.67 11.85
N LYS A 170 22.46 35.42 10.56
CA LYS A 170 23.31 35.96 9.47
C LYS A 170 23.29 37.49 9.39
N GLN A 171 22.15 38.12 9.69
CA GLN A 171 22.04 39.58 9.71
C GLN A 171 22.73 40.21 10.92
N SER A 172 23.09 39.41 11.92
CA SER A 172 23.70 39.87 13.17
C SER A 172 25.21 39.57 13.25
N SER A 173 25.78 38.90 12.25
CA SER A 173 27.21 38.64 12.07
C SER A 173 27.84 39.62 11.08
#